data_AF-A0A850CM81-F1
#
_entry.id   AF-A0A850CM81-F1
#
_cell.length_a   1.000
_cell.length_b   1.000
_cell.length_c   1.000
_cell.angle_alpha   90.00
_cell.angle_beta   90.00
_cell.angle_gamma   90.00
#
_symmetry.space_group_name_H-M   'P 1'
#
loop_
_entity.id
_entity.type
_entity.pdbx_description
1 polymer ?
#
loop_
_entity_poly.entity_id
_entity_poly.type
_entity_poly.pdbx_seq_one_letter_code
_entity_poly.pdbx_strand_id
1 'polypeptide(L)' 'MDTSRTPAHVLDRIVIATNAHDLDGLVSCFAADYRLSDPVHPARSFVGAAQVRRNWAT' A
#
# COMPACT_ATOMS: atom_id res chain seq x y z
N MET A 1 -2.68 20.36 13.92
CA MET A 1 -2.99 19.50 12.77
C MET A 1 -1.71 18.76 12.45
N ASP A 2 -1.73 17.42 12.47
CA ASP A 2 -0.54 16.61 12.17
C ASP A 2 -0.20 16.74 10.68
N THR A 3 0.79 17.56 10.35
CA THR A 3 1.24 17.81 8.98
C THR A 3 1.91 16.60 8.34
N SER A 4 2.15 15.53 9.11
CA SER A 4 2.70 14.27 8.61
C SER A 4 1.63 13.32 8.05
N ARG A 5 0.33 13.58 8.21
CA ARG A 5 -0.72 12.72 7.62
C ARG A 5 -1.32 13.32 6.35
N THR A 6 -0.47 13.62 5.37
CA THR A 6 -0.90 14.04 4.04
C THR A 6 -0.82 12.89 3.03
N PRO A 7 -1.62 12.90 1.96
CA PRO A 7 -1.49 11.93 0.88
C PRO A 7 -0.07 11.89 0.28
N ALA A 8 0.56 13.05 0.12
CA ALA A 8 1.92 13.15 -0.42
C ALA A 8 2.94 12.40 0.45
N HIS A 9 2.87 12.56 1.78
CA HIS A 9 3.79 11.87 2.68
C HIS A 9 3.61 10.34 2.65
N VAL A 10 2.38 9.85 2.46
CA VAL A 10 2.14 8.41 2.26
C VAL A 10 2.80 7.91 0.98
N LEU A 11 2.71 8.68 -0.12
CA LEU A 11 3.38 8.32 -1.38
C LEU A 11 4.89 8.29 -1.23
N ASP A 12 5.49 9.29 -0.55
CA ASP A 12 6.94 9.31 -0.29
C ASP A 12 7.40 8.06 0.46
N ARG A 13 6.64 7.64 1.49
CA ARG A 13 6.94 6.40 2.23
C ARG A 13 6.84 5.15 1.36
N ILE A 14 5.85 5.06 0.47
CA ILE A 14 5.71 3.94 -0.46
C ILE A 14 6.92 3.89 -1.41
N VAL A 15 7.33 5.02 -1.97
CA VAL A 15 8.51 5.11 -2.86
C VAL A 15 9.78 4.66 -2.14
N ILE A 16 10.01 5.16 -0.92
CA ILE A 16 11.17 4.81 -0.11
C ILE A 16 11.19 3.30 0.20
N ALA A 17 10.08 2.75 0.70
CA ALA A 17 9.99 1.33 1.04
C ALA A 17 10.18 0.43 -0.18
N THR A 18 9.61 0.82 -1.33
CA THR A 18 9.75 0.08 -2.60
C THR A 18 11.20 0.05 -3.07
N ASN A 19 11.87 1.21 -3.09
CA ASN A 19 13.27 1.31 -3.51
C ASN A 19 14.23 0.55 -2.56
N ALA A 20 13.89 0.49 -1.28
CA ALA A 20 14.64 -0.26 -0.28
C ALA A 20 14.36 -1.77 -0.30
N HIS A 21 13.42 -2.24 -1.13
CA HIS A 21 12.89 -3.60 -1.09
C HIS A 21 12.37 -4.01 0.32
N ASP A 22 11.84 -3.03 1.06
CA ASP A 22 11.28 -3.21 2.40
C ASP A 22 9.79 -3.55 2.33
N LEU A 23 9.50 -4.86 2.27
CA LEU A 23 8.13 -5.37 2.18
C LEU A 23 7.30 -5.02 3.42
N ASP A 24 7.89 -5.04 4.61
CA ASP A 24 7.18 -4.75 5.86
C ASP A 24 6.85 -3.25 5.95
N GLY A 25 7.81 -2.40 5.60
CA GLY A 25 7.62 -0.96 5.48
C GLY A 25 6.55 -0.58 4.46
N LEU A 26 6.55 -1.24 3.29
CA LEU A 26 5.51 -1.03 2.26
C LEU A 26 4.13 -1.41 2.79
N VAL A 27 3.97 -2.60 3.36
CA VAL A 27 2.68 -3.08 3.89
C VAL A 27 2.17 -2.19 5.03
N SER A 28 3.07 -1.62 5.85
CA SER A 28 2.69 -0.69 6.94
C SER A 28 2.07 0.62 6.46
N CYS A 29 2.16 0.96 5.17
CA CYS A 29 1.53 2.14 4.59
C CYS A 29 0.03 1.95 4.33
N PHE A 30 -0.49 0.73 4.44
CA PHE A 30 -1.88 0.38 4.16
C PHE A 30 -2.65 0.09 5.44
N ALA A 31 -3.89 0.57 5.51
CA ALA A 31 -4.80 0.20 6.59
C ALA A 31 -5.17 -1.30 6.52
N ALA A 32 -5.51 -1.89 7.67
CA ALA A 32 -5.88 -3.31 7.73
C ALA A 32 -7.07 -3.66 6.83
N ASP A 33 -7.97 -2.71 6.61
CA ASP A 33 -9.17 -2.79 5.77
C ASP A 33 -9.02 -2.11 4.40
N TYR A 34 -7.78 -1.80 3.97
CA TYR A 34 -7.50 -1.18 2.68
C TYR A 34 -8.24 -1.88 1.54
N ARG A 35 -8.86 -1.11 0.65
CA ARG A 35 -9.61 -1.62 -0.49
C ARG A 35 -9.03 -1.11 -1.79
N LEU A 36 -8.65 -2.03 -2.67
CA LEU A 36 -8.33 -1.74 -4.06
C LEU A 36 -9.53 -2.14 -4.92
N SER A 37 -10.07 -1.19 -5.67
CA SER A 37 -11.10 -1.41 -6.69
C SER A 37 -10.47 -1.14 -8.05
N ASP A 38 -10.48 -2.13 -8.94
CA ASP A 38 -10.01 -2.01 -10.31
C ASP A 38 -11.21 -2.20 -11.26
N PRO A 39 -11.82 -1.11 -11.75
CA PRO A 39 -12.97 -1.20 -12.65
C PRO A 39 -12.64 -1.85 -14.00
N VAL A 40 -11.38 -1.75 -14.45
CA VAL A 40 -10.93 -2.30 -15.74
C VAL A 40 -10.69 -3.80 -15.62
N HIS A 41 -10.20 -4.25 -14.46
CA HIS A 41 -10.02 -5.66 -14.15
C HIS A 41 -10.67 -6.01 -12.81
N PRO A 42 -12.01 -6.18 -12.75
CA PRO A 42 -12.73 -6.39 -11.50
C PRO A 42 -12.19 -7.55 -10.66
N ALA A 43 -11.71 -8.62 -11.29
CA ALA A 43 -11.10 -9.78 -10.64
C ALA A 43 -9.78 -9.48 -9.89
N ARG A 44 -9.14 -8.33 -10.14
CA ARG A 44 -7.95 -7.85 -9.42
C ARG A 44 -8.28 -7.01 -8.18
N SER A 45 -9.56 -6.67 -7.97
CA SER A 45 -9.99 -5.96 -6.77
C SER A 45 -9.79 -6.81 -5.52
N PHE A 46 -9.41 -6.20 -4.40
CA PHE A 46 -9.21 -6.91 -3.13
C PHE A 46 -9.42 -6.03 -1.91
N VAL A 47 -9.50 -6.68 -0.75
CA VAL A 47 -9.54 -6.05 0.57
C VAL A 47 -8.42 -6.62 1.44
N GLY A 48 -7.76 -5.73 2.17
CA GLY A 48 -6.83 -6.03 3.24
C GLY A 48 -5.35 -5.89 2.87
N ALA A 49 -4.57 -5.37 3.80
CA ALA A 49 -3.11 -5.21 3.67
C ALA A 49 -2.37 -6.56 3.48
N ALA A 50 -2.97 -7.67 3.92
CA ALA A 50 -2.41 -9.01 3.70
C ALA A 50 -2.30 -9.36 2.20
N GLN A 51 -3.22 -8.88 1.36
CA GLN A 51 -3.12 -9.08 -0.10
C GLN A 51 -2.04 -8.18 -0.72
N VAL A 52 -1.81 -6.98 -0.18
CA VAL A 52 -0.68 -6.12 -0.60
C VAL A 52 0.62 -6.89 -0.43
N ARG A 53 0.85 -7.52 0.73
CA ARG A 53 2.04 -8.35 0.96
C ARG A 53 2.19 -9.44 -0.10
N ARG A 54 1.12 -10.19 -0.39
CA ARG A 54 1.15 -11.26 -1.40
C ARG A 54 1.52 -10.76 -2.79
N ASN A 55 1.06 -9.57 -3.16
CA ASN A 55 1.34 -8.99 -4.47
C ASN A 55 2.81 -8.55 -4.65
N TRP A 56 3.53 -8.28 -3.55
CA TRP A 56 4.87 -7.69 -3.55
C TRP A 56 5.95 -8.60 -2.93
N ALA A 57 5.61 -9.83 -2.59
CA ALA A 57 6.53 -10.78 -1.96
C ALA A 57 7.44 -11.54 -2.94
N THR A 58 7.24 -11.34 -4.25
CA THR A 58 7.97 -12.00 -5.34
C THR A 58 8.70 -10.98 -6.18
#